data_AF-A0A453QXN3-F1
#
_entry.id   AF-A0A453QXN3-F1
#
_cell.length_a   1.000
_cell.length_b   1.000
_cell.length_c   1.000
_cell.angle_alpha   90.00
_cell.angle_beta   90.00
_cell.angle_gamma   90.00
#
_symmetry.space_group_name_H-M   'P 1'
#
loop_
_entity.id
_entity.type
_entity.pdbx_description
1 polymer ?
#
loop_
_entity_poly.entity_id
_entity_poly.type
_entity_poly.pdbx_seq_one_letter_code
_entity_poly.pdbx_strand_id
1 'polypeptide(L)'
;MLHVTFSLYLVKLKRQQWLMICLCSCPDEKTREVLKLVCDLYALERIWKDIGTYRNVDYVAPNKAKAIHKLVDYLSYQVRLVARELVDAFDVPDQIIRAPIGMQSEAYAQYTQGVGFYRQPT
;
A
#
# COMPACT_ATOMS: atom_id res chain seq x y z
N MET A 1 -14.19 1.44 -24.38
CA MET A 1 -13.09 0.53 -24.76
C MET A 1 -11.71 1.15 -24.54
N LEU A 2 -11.43 2.35 -25.08
CA LEU A 2 -10.13 3.05 -24.93
C LEU A 2 -9.69 3.34 -23.48
N HIS A 3 -10.62 3.69 -22.59
CA HIS A 3 -10.27 4.01 -21.20
C HIS A 3 -9.74 2.78 -20.41
N VAL A 4 -10.26 1.60 -20.72
CA VAL A 4 -9.91 0.33 -20.05
C VAL A 4 -8.56 -0.17 -20.53
N THR A 5 -8.33 -0.15 -21.84
CA THR A 5 -7.03 -0.51 -22.41
C THR A 5 -5.95 0.47 -21.98
N PHE A 6 -6.25 1.78 -21.89
CA PHE A 6 -5.31 2.78 -21.39
C PHE A 6 -4.94 2.55 -19.92
N SER A 7 -5.92 2.25 -19.05
CA SER A 7 -5.65 1.93 -17.64
C SER A 7 -4.81 0.65 -17.50
N LEU A 8 -5.13 -0.40 -18.27
CA LEU A 8 -4.36 -1.65 -18.28
C LEU A 8 -2.95 -1.44 -18.83
N TYR A 9 -2.78 -0.59 -19.86
CA TYR A 9 -1.46 -0.22 -20.39
C TYR A 9 -0.65 0.60 -19.38
N LEU A 10 -1.26 1.54 -18.67
CA LEU A 10 -0.60 2.29 -17.61
C LEU A 10 -0.20 1.39 -16.44
N VAL A 11 -1.05 0.44 -16.04
CA VAL A 11 -0.69 -0.58 -15.03
C VAL A 11 0.48 -1.42 -15.54
N LYS A 12 0.46 -1.84 -16.81
CA LYS A 12 1.55 -2.62 -17.40
C LYS A 12 2.85 -1.81 -17.44
N LEU A 13 2.83 -0.58 -17.94
CA LEU A 13 3.99 0.33 -17.99
C LEU A 13 4.53 0.64 -16.60
N LYS A 14 3.67 0.98 -15.65
CA LYS A 14 4.07 1.28 -14.27
C LYS A 14 4.66 0.04 -13.60
N ARG A 15 4.07 -1.14 -13.80
CA ARG A 15 4.62 -2.41 -13.33
C ARG A 15 5.98 -2.70 -13.94
N GLN A 16 6.16 -2.55 -15.26
CA GLN A 16 7.46 -2.79 -15.90
C GLN A 16 8.53 -1.80 -15.41
N GLN A 17 8.19 -0.51 -15.30
CA GLN A 17 9.12 0.51 -14.87
C GLN A 17 9.52 0.33 -13.40
N TRP A 18 8.57 -0.02 -12.53
CA TRP A 18 8.84 -0.29 -11.12
C TRP A 18 9.56 -1.62 -10.89
N LEU A 19 9.25 -2.66 -11.67
CA LEU A 19 9.94 -3.94 -11.61
C LEU A 19 11.41 -3.79 -12.02
N MET A 20 11.70 -2.99 -13.06
CA MET A 20 13.07 -2.70 -13.49
C MET A 20 13.85 -1.94 -12.42
N ILE A 21 13.24 -0.92 -11.81
CA ILE A 21 13.88 -0.12 -10.75
C ILE A 21 14.13 -0.95 -9.49
N CYS A 22 13.15 -1.72 -9.02
CA CYS A 22 13.30 -2.48 -7.77
C CYS A 22 14.22 -3.70 -7.92
N LEU A 23 14.20 -4.37 -9.07
CA LEU A 23 14.99 -5.58 -9.29
C LEU A 23 16.45 -5.27 -9.60
N CYS A 24 16.74 -4.18 -10.30
CA CYS A 24 18.11 -3.81 -10.67
C CYS A 24 18.87 -3.05 -9.58
N SER A 25 18.17 -2.37 -8.65
CA SER A 25 18.83 -1.52 -7.65
C SER A 25 19.17 -2.23 -6.33
N CYS A 26 18.58 -3.39 -6.02
CA CYS A 26 18.79 -4.07 -4.74
C CYS A 26 19.55 -5.40 -4.92
N PRO A 27 20.74 -5.56 -4.31
CA PRO A 27 21.50 -6.81 -4.32
C PRO A 27 20.95 -7.86 -3.33
N ASP A 28 20.14 -7.46 -2.34
CA ASP A 28 19.60 -8.36 -1.32
C ASP A 28 18.31 -9.07 -1.78
N GLU A 29 18.29 -10.40 -1.65
CA GLU A 29 17.18 -11.26 -2.08
C GLU A 29 15.92 -11.02 -1.23
N LYS A 30 16.06 -10.84 0.08
CA LYS A 30 14.92 -10.66 1.00
C LYS A 30 14.22 -9.33 0.74
N THR A 31 14.99 -8.25 0.57
CA THR A 31 14.43 -6.94 0.23
C THR A 31 13.68 -6.98 -1.10
N ARG A 32 14.23 -7.69 -2.10
CA ARG A 32 13.63 -7.86 -3.42
C ARG A 32 12.29 -8.62 -3.37
N GLU A 33 12.20 -9.67 -2.54
CA GLU A 33 10.95 -10.41 -2.33
C GLU A 33 9.84 -9.51 -1.77
N VAL A 34 10.15 -8.70 -0.76
CA VAL A 34 9.20 -7.76 -0.15
C VAL A 34 8.75 -6.70 -1.15
N LEU A 35 9.69 -6.09 -1.88
CA LEU A 35 9.38 -5.09 -2.92
C LEU A 35 8.51 -5.67 -4.03
N LYS A 36 8.78 -6.91 -4.46
CA LYS A 36 7.96 -7.61 -5.44
C LYS A 36 6.53 -7.81 -4.94
N LEU A 37 6.39 -8.17 -3.66
CA LEU A 37 5.08 -8.36 -3.01
C LEU A 37 4.26 -7.07 -3.01
N VAL A 38 4.88 -5.92 -2.66
CA VAL A 38 4.22 -4.60 -2.72
C VAL A 38 3.86 -4.21 -4.16
N CYS A 39 4.74 -4.48 -5.13
CA CYS A 39 4.47 -4.22 -6.55
C CYS A 39 3.28 -5.03 -7.09
N ASP A 40 3.20 -6.32 -6.73
CA ASP A 40 2.10 -7.19 -7.14
C ASP A 40 0.79 -6.76 -6.46
N LEU A 41 0.82 -6.37 -5.19
CA LEU A 41 -0.36 -5.81 -4.49
C LEU A 41 -0.87 -4.53 -5.17
N TYR A 42 0.03 -3.58 -5.47
CA TYR A 42 -0.32 -2.32 -6.13
C TYR A 42 -0.94 -2.55 -7.52
N ALA A 43 -0.37 -3.46 -8.31
CA ALA A 43 -0.90 -3.79 -9.62
C ALA A 43 -2.32 -4.39 -9.53
N LEU A 44 -2.55 -5.28 -8.56
CA LEU A 44 -3.86 -5.92 -8.36
C LEU A 44 -4.93 -4.96 -7.81
N GLU A 45 -4.58 -4.06 -6.89
CA GLU A 45 -5.50 -3.03 -6.38
C GLU A 45 -5.99 -2.12 -7.50
N ARG A 46 -5.09 -1.71 -8.41
CA ARG A 46 -5.48 -0.90 -9.57
C ARG A 46 -6.44 -1.63 -10.50
N ILE A 47 -6.16 -2.91 -10.79
CA ILE A 47 -7.05 -3.76 -11.61
C ILE A 47 -8.42 -3.92 -10.94
N TRP A 48 -8.44 -4.09 -9.61
CA TRP A 48 -9.67 -4.21 -8.83
C TRP A 48 -10.50 -2.92 -8.89
N LYS A 49 -9.86 -1.76 -8.77
CA LYS A 49 -10.54 -0.45 -8.87
C LYS A 49 -11.24 -0.24 -10.21
N ASP A 50 -10.64 -0.73 -11.29
CA ASP A 50 -11.21 -0.64 -12.64
C ASP A 50 -12.17 -1.81 -12.98
N ILE A 51 -12.39 -2.78 -12.08
CA ILE A 51 -13.17 -4.01 -12.33
C ILE A 51 -14.63 -3.76 -12.71
N GLY A 52 -15.22 -2.65 -12.23
CA GLY A 52 -16.56 -2.22 -12.63
C GLY A 52 -16.66 -1.94 -14.14
N THR A 53 -15.57 -1.48 -14.76
CA THR A 53 -15.53 -1.23 -16.20
C THR A 53 -15.29 -2.51 -17.01
N TYR A 54 -14.59 -3.51 -16.46
CA TYR A 54 -14.38 -4.82 -17.08
C TYR A 54 -15.62 -5.71 -17.06
N ARG A 55 -16.50 -5.53 -16.06
CA ARG A 55 -17.78 -6.24 -15.94
C ARG A 55 -18.79 -5.82 -17.03
N ASN A 56 -18.63 -4.62 -17.59
CA ASN A 56 -19.49 -4.13 -18.68
C ASN A 56 -19.19 -4.76 -20.05
N VAL A 57 -18.13 -5.57 -20.17
CA VAL A 57 -17.67 -6.15 -21.44
C VAL A 57 -17.48 -7.69 -21.33
N ASP A 58 -18.01 -8.32 -20.28
CA ASP A 58 -17.86 -9.76 -19.95
C ASP A 58 -16.41 -10.29 -19.95
N TYR A 59 -15.42 -9.38 -19.90
CA TYR A 59 -14.00 -9.72 -20.04
C TYR A 59 -13.47 -10.50 -18.83
N VAL A 60 -14.08 -10.30 -17.65
CA VAL A 60 -13.73 -10.97 -16.41
C VAL A 60 -14.96 -11.66 -15.86
N ALA A 61 -14.99 -12.99 -15.96
CA ALA A 61 -16.02 -13.80 -15.32
C ALA A 61 -16.10 -13.49 -13.81
N PRO A 62 -17.28 -13.46 -13.20
CA PRO A 62 -17.45 -13.09 -11.78
C PRO A 62 -16.64 -13.97 -10.82
N ASN A 63 -16.37 -15.22 -11.21
CA ASN A 63 -15.51 -16.14 -10.46
C ASN A 63 -14.05 -15.66 -10.40
N LYS A 64 -13.54 -15.10 -11.51
CA LYS A 64 -12.18 -14.55 -11.57
C LYS A 64 -12.08 -13.26 -10.76
N ALA A 65 -13.10 -12.41 -10.79
CA ALA A 65 -13.15 -11.21 -9.95
C ALA A 65 -13.06 -11.58 -8.46
N LYS A 66 -13.86 -12.55 -7.99
CA LYS A 66 -13.77 -13.05 -6.60
C LYS A 66 -12.38 -13.58 -6.25
N ALA A 67 -11.72 -14.29 -7.17
CA ALA A 67 -10.37 -14.81 -6.94
C ALA A 67 -9.33 -13.67 -6.83
N ILE A 68 -9.44 -12.63 -7.66
CA ILE A 68 -8.57 -11.44 -7.60
C ILE A 68 -8.74 -10.74 -6.25
N HIS A 69 -9.98 -10.54 -5.79
CA HIS A 69 -10.24 -9.93 -4.48
C HIS A 69 -9.57 -10.72 -3.34
N LYS A 70 -9.77 -12.04 -3.31
CA LYS A 70 -9.14 -12.91 -2.31
C LYS A 70 -7.61 -12.83 -2.34
N LEU A 71 -7.03 -12.71 -3.53
CA LEU A 71 -5.58 -12.56 -3.68
C LEU A 71 -5.09 -11.21 -3.17
N VAL A 72 -5.84 -10.12 -3.40
CA VAL A 72 -5.55 -8.79 -2.84
C VAL A 72 -5.61 -8.82 -1.31
N ASP A 73 -6.63 -9.46 -0.74
CA ASP A 73 -6.77 -9.63 0.72
C ASP A 73 -5.57 -10.38 1.31
N TYR A 74 -5.17 -11.48 0.66
CA TYR A 74 -4.03 -12.29 1.07
C TYR A 74 -2.71 -11.50 1.00
N LEU A 75 -2.45 -10.81 -0.10
CA LEU A 75 -1.25 -9.99 -0.26
C LEU A 75 -1.23 -8.83 0.74
N SER A 76 -2.38 -8.21 1.01
CA SER A 76 -2.49 -7.16 2.03
C SER A 76 -2.14 -7.69 3.43
N TYR A 77 -2.54 -8.92 3.75
CA TYR A 77 -2.14 -9.58 5.00
C TYR A 77 -0.62 -9.79 5.07
N GLN A 78 0.00 -10.24 3.98
CA GLN A 78 1.46 -10.44 3.92
C GLN A 78 2.23 -9.11 4.05
N VAL A 79 1.81 -8.06 3.33
CA VAL A 79 2.40 -6.71 3.46
C VAL A 79 2.25 -6.19 4.88
N ARG A 80 1.11 -6.43 5.54
CA ARG A 80 0.86 -5.93 6.89
C ARG A 80 1.90 -6.42 7.91
N LEU A 81 2.45 -7.63 7.73
CA LEU A 81 3.47 -8.18 8.63
C LEU A 81 4.80 -7.42 8.53
N VAL A 82 5.12 -6.89 7.34
CA VAL A 82 6.37 -6.17 7.04
C VAL A 82 6.17 -4.65 6.95
N ALA A 83 4.94 -4.17 7.11
CA ALA A 83 4.57 -2.77 6.90
C ALA A 83 5.33 -1.81 7.83
N ARG A 84 5.59 -2.22 9.07
CA ARG A 84 6.35 -1.40 10.02
C ARG A 84 7.78 -1.18 9.55
N GLU A 85 8.48 -2.25 9.19
CA GLU A 85 9.86 -2.17 8.70
C GLU A 85 9.96 -1.37 7.39
N LEU A 86 8.96 -1.50 6.51
CA LEU A 86 8.89 -0.71 5.27
C LEU A 86 8.72 0.79 5.55
N VAL A 87 7.92 1.17 6.55
CA VAL A 87 7.71 2.58 6.92
C VAL A 87 8.94 3.13 7.64
N ASP A 88 9.52 2.34 8.56
CA ASP A 88 10.72 2.71 9.30
C ASP A 88 11.92 2.89 8.35
N ALA A 89 12.01 2.12 7.26
CA ALA A 89 13.08 2.23 6.25
C ALA A 89 13.11 3.56 5.48
N PHE A 90 12.04 4.36 5.50
CA PHE A 90 12.07 5.71 4.94
C PHE A 90 12.83 6.72 5.81
N ASP A 91 13.12 6.36 7.07
CA ASP A 91 13.91 7.13 8.04
C ASP A 91 13.53 8.63 8.09
N VAL A 92 12.22 8.89 8.12
CA VAL A 92 11.70 10.27 8.10
C VAL A 92 11.77 10.83 9.52
N PRO A 93 12.50 11.93 9.77
CA PRO A 93 12.61 12.49 11.12
C PRO A 93 11.30 13.14 11.57
N ASP A 94 10.99 13.00 12.86
CA ASP A 94 9.77 13.51 13.52
C ASP A 94 9.52 15.01 13.29
N GLN A 95 10.61 15.78 13.13
CA GLN A 95 10.58 17.22 12.82
C GLN A 95 9.88 17.51 11.48
N ILE A 96 9.99 16.60 10.52
CA ILE A 96 9.36 16.72 9.20
C ILE A 96 7.93 16.18 9.24
N ILE A 97 7.70 15.08 9.99
CA ILE A 97 6.41 14.40 10.07
C ILE A 97 5.32 15.33 10.61
N ARG A 98 5.63 16.17 11.63
CA ARG A 98 4.69 17.15 12.23
C ARG A 98 3.28 16.59 12.52
N ALA A 99 3.18 15.29 12.72
CA ALA A 99 1.94 14.58 12.99
C ALA A 99 2.10 13.88 14.33
N PRO A 100 1.40 14.32 15.39
CA PRO A 100 1.54 13.74 16.73
C PRO A 100 1.15 12.26 16.77
N ILE A 101 0.25 11.82 15.88
CA ILE A 101 -0.16 10.40 15.73
C ILE A 101 0.91 9.50 15.08
N GLY A 102 1.91 10.09 14.43
CA GLY A 102 3.00 9.38 13.76
C GLY A 102 4.30 9.36 14.56
N MET A 103 4.34 10.00 15.73
CA MET A 103 5.53 10.01 16.59
C MET A 103 5.68 8.67 17.31
N GLN A 104 6.93 8.18 17.40
CA GLN A 104 7.24 6.88 18.02
C GLN A 104 6.98 6.84 19.54
N SER A 105 6.80 7.99 20.19
CA SER A 105 6.63 8.10 21.64
C SER A 105 5.46 9.03 21.99
N GLU A 106 4.61 8.58 22.91
CA GLU A 106 3.66 9.39 23.69
C GLU A 106 2.71 10.29 22.86
N ALA A 107 2.28 9.83 21.68
CA ALA A 107 1.30 10.51 20.81
C ALA A 107 0.03 10.96 21.57
N TYR A 108 -0.40 10.16 22.55
CA TYR A 108 -1.59 10.46 23.36
C TYR A 108 -1.33 11.43 24.50
N ALA A 109 -0.14 11.46 25.12
CA ALA A 109 0.14 12.42 26.19
C ALA A 109 0.27 13.85 25.66
N GLN A 110 0.80 14.03 24.45
CA GLN A 110 0.79 15.33 23.78
C GLN A 110 -0.63 15.76 23.42
N TYR A 111 -1.49 14.82 22.99
CA TYR A 111 -2.88 15.11 22.68
C TYR A 111 -3.69 15.48 23.95
N THR A 112 -3.56 14.72 25.03
CA THR A 112 -4.31 14.94 26.28
C THR A 112 -3.96 16.26 26.97
N GLN A 113 -2.74 16.79 26.78
CA GLN A 113 -2.36 18.12 27.23
C GLN A 113 -3.13 19.23 26.50
N GLY A 114 -3.45 19.05 25.21
CA GLY A 114 -4.20 20.03 24.42
C GLY A 114 -5.72 19.98 24.63
N VAL A 115 -6.27 18.81 24.98
CA VAL A 115 -7.74 18.60 25.09
C VAL A 115 -8.31 18.64 26.52
N GLY A 116 -7.52 19.06 27.53
CA GLY A 116 -8.05 19.41 28.86
C GLY A 116 -8.58 18.23 29.70
N PHE A 117 -8.11 17.00 29.47
CA PHE A 117 -8.61 15.81 30.19
C PHE A 117 -7.91 15.50 31.53
N TYR A 118 -6.95 16.30 31.98
CA TYR A 118 -6.40 16.13 33.33
C TYR A 118 -7.37 16.71 34.37
N ARG A 119 -8.07 15.82 35.09
CA ARG A 119 -8.73 16.18 36.36
C ARG A 119 -7.66 16.72 37.30
N GLN A 120 -7.84 17.96 37.79
CA GLN A 120 -7.07 18.51 38.89
C GLN A 120 -7.23 17.56 40.10
N PRO A 121 -6.13 17.03 40.68
CA PRO A 121 -6.22 16.40 41.99
C PRO A 121 -6.40 17.52 43.01
N THR A 122 -7.53 17.50 43.73
CA THR A 122 -7.76 18.30 44.94
C THR A 122 -6.79 17.89 46.03
#